data_AF-A0A1V4X607-F1
#
_entry.id   AF-A0A1V4X607-F1
#
_cell.length_a   1.000
_cell.length_b   1.000
_cell.length_c   1.000
_cell.angle_alpha   90.00
_cell.angle_beta   90.00
_cell.angle_gamma   90.00
#
_symmetry.space_group_name_H-M   'P 1'
#
loop_
_entity.id
_entity.type
_entity.pdbx_description
1 polymer ?
#
loop_
_entity_poly.entity_id
_entity_poly.type
_entity_poly.pdbx_seq_one_letter_code
_entity_poly.pdbx_strand_id
1 'polypeptide(L)'
;MVERFEGLTRVPLGFVVTAADGETALALHAGERGRGLAHEAMRAAIRILRDEPFTELCASVGADDARAARAFEKAGFAPAGPCRFRGRPSRRFTRNLRGDCTPYNVWI
;
A
#
# COMPACT_ATOMS: atom_id res chain seq x y z
N MET A 1 -0.51 2.38 12.07
CA MET A 1 -1.88 2.15 12.60
C MET A 1 -2.77 3.28 12.09
N VAL A 2 -4.01 2.99 11.70
CA VAL A 2 -4.99 4.01 11.27
C VAL A 2 -6.06 4.12 12.34
N GLU A 3 -6.34 5.33 12.81
CA GLU A 3 -7.27 5.58 13.91
C GLU A 3 -8.22 6.72 13.55
N ARG A 4 -9.41 6.72 14.16
CA ARG A 4 -10.33 7.85 14.20
C ARG A 4 -10.49 8.32 15.64
N PHE A 5 -10.67 9.62 15.81
CA PHE A 5 -11.14 10.18 17.07
C PHE A 5 -12.66 10.17 17.11
N GLU A 6 -13.21 9.52 18.13
CA GLU A 6 -14.63 9.55 18.47
C GLU A 6 -14.78 10.21 19.83
N GLY A 7 -15.16 11.50 19.83
CA GLY A 7 -15.07 12.33 21.02
C GLY A 7 -13.62 12.48 21.47
N LEU A 8 -13.28 11.91 22.63
CA LEU A 8 -11.92 11.91 23.22
C LEU A 8 -11.22 10.54 23.11
N THR A 9 -11.84 9.55 22.46
CA THR A 9 -11.30 8.18 22.38
C THR A 9 -10.70 7.93 21.00
N ARG A 10 -9.54 7.26 20.97
CA ARG A 10 -8.92 6.75 19.74
C ARG A 10 -9.48 5.38 19.42
N VAL A 11 -10.06 5.22 18.25
CA VAL A 11 -10.63 3.95 17.77
C VAL A 11 -9.77 3.44 16.61
N PRO A 12 -9.14 2.26 16.73
CA PRO A 12 -8.36 1.69 15.64
C PRO A 12 -9.31 1.26 14.51
N LEU A 13 -8.95 1.63 13.28
CA LEU A 13 -9.69 1.27 12.06
C LEU A 13 -8.99 0.15 11.28
N GLY A 14 -7.69 -0.03 11.52
CA GLY A 14 -6.88 -1.05 10.89
C GLY A 14 -5.38 -0.75 10.97
N PHE A 15 -4.62 -1.50 10.18
CA PHE A 15 -3.17 -1.41 10.15
C PHE A 15 -2.62 -1.51 8.74
N VAL A 16 -1.46 -0.87 8.57
CA VAL A 16 -0.54 -1.07 7.46
C VAL A 16 0.75 -1.60 8.08
N VAL A 17 1.29 -2.67 7.51
CA VAL A 17 2.54 -3.30 7.96
C VAL A 17 3.40 -3.48 6.73
N THR A 18 4.66 -3.09 6.85
CA THR A 18 5.68 -3.28 5.82
C THR A 18 6.80 -4.12 6.41
N ALA A 19 7.11 -5.23 5.75
CA ALA A 19 8.24 -6.08 6.11
C ALA A 19 9.56 -5.44 5.67
N ALA A 20 10.69 -5.96 6.18
CA ALA A 20 12.02 -5.43 5.88
C ALA A 20 12.41 -5.50 4.39
N ASP A 21 11.76 -6.38 3.62
CA ASP A 21 11.94 -6.52 2.17
C ASP A 21 11.00 -5.60 1.35
N GLY A 22 10.21 -4.76 2.01
CA GLY A 22 9.24 -3.85 1.37
C GLY A 22 7.88 -4.47 1.06
N GLU A 23 7.64 -5.75 1.35
CA GLU A 23 6.30 -6.36 1.22
C GLU A 23 5.35 -5.69 2.21
N THR A 24 4.30 -5.09 1.69
CA THR A 24 3.39 -4.22 2.43
C THR A 24 1.97 -4.79 2.38
N ALA A 25 1.37 -4.91 3.55
CA ALA A 25 0.01 -5.39 3.74
C ALA A 25 -0.85 -4.32 4.42
N LEU A 26 -2.14 -4.32 4.11
CA LEU A 26 -3.14 -3.47 4.76
C LEU A 26 -4.35 -4.31 5.14
N ALA A 27 -4.85 -4.10 6.35
CA ALA A 27 -6.10 -4.68 6.81
C ALA A 27 -6.94 -3.63 7.54
N LEU A 28 -8.23 -3.57 7.20
CA LEU A 28 -9.24 -2.79 7.92
C LEU A 28 -10.16 -3.71 8.72
N HIS A 29 -10.58 -3.24 9.89
CA HIS A 29 -11.64 -3.88 10.67
C HIS A 29 -12.94 -3.95 9.85
N ALA A 30 -13.74 -4.99 10.07
CA ALA A 30 -14.88 -5.30 9.22
C ALA A 30 -15.87 -4.14 9.07
N GLY A 31 -16.17 -3.42 10.16
CA GLY A 31 -17.07 -2.25 10.17
C GLY A 31 -16.55 -1.01 9.44
N GLU A 32 -15.25 -0.96 9.14
CA GLU A 32 -14.59 0.20 8.53
C GLU A 32 -14.34 0.02 7.02
N ARG A 33 -14.69 -1.16 6.48
CA ARG A 33 -14.58 -1.45 5.05
C ARG A 33 -15.65 -0.70 4.25
N GLY A 34 -15.40 -0.51 2.96
CA GLY A 34 -16.36 0.15 2.05
C GLY A 34 -16.41 1.68 2.15
N ARG A 35 -15.67 2.29 3.09
CA ARG A 35 -15.62 3.74 3.32
C ARG A 35 -14.52 4.47 2.55
N GLY A 36 -13.85 3.79 1.62
CA GLY A 36 -12.72 4.35 0.88
C GLY A 36 -11.41 4.47 1.68
N LEU A 37 -11.36 4.05 2.94
CA LEU A 37 -10.19 4.29 3.81
C LEU A 37 -8.90 3.58 3.40
N ALA A 38 -8.98 2.44 2.71
CA ALA A 38 -7.81 1.59 2.45
C ALA A 38 -6.70 2.30 1.67
N HIS A 39 -7.02 2.93 0.54
CA HIS A 39 -6.01 3.60 -0.28
C HIS A 39 -5.45 4.87 0.39
N GLU A 40 -6.25 5.60 1.18
CA GLU A 40 -5.78 6.77 1.93
C GLU A 40 -4.86 6.38 3.08
N ALA A 41 -5.21 5.33 3.83
CA ALA A 41 -4.34 4.72 4.83
C ALA A 41 -3.00 4.29 4.24
N MET A 42 -3.02 3.64 3.06
CA MET A 42 -1.80 3.23 2.37
C MET A 42 -0.98 4.44 1.89
N ARG A 43 -1.61 5.48 1.32
CA ARG A 43 -0.92 6.73 0.94
C ARG A 43 -0.25 7.40 2.13
N ALA A 44 -0.91 7.44 3.27
CA ALA A 44 -0.33 7.97 4.50
C ALA A 44 0.88 7.15 4.96
N ALA A 45 0.78 5.81 4.94
CA ALA A 45 1.90 4.94 5.27
C ALA A 45 3.09 5.12 4.31
N ILE A 46 2.84 5.21 3.00
CA ILE A 46 3.88 5.46 1.98
C ILE A 46 4.66 6.75 2.28
N ARG A 47 3.99 7.82 2.74
CA ARG A 47 4.67 9.08 3.07
C ARG A 47 5.70 8.89 4.18
N ILE A 48 5.38 8.09 5.20
CA ILE A 48 6.29 7.75 6.30
C ILE A 48 7.42 6.84 5.79
N LEU A 49 7.08 5.83 4.99
CA LEU A 49 8.05 4.85 4.46
C LEU A 49 9.05 5.45 3.46
N ARG A 50 8.81 6.66 2.94
CA ARG A 50 9.79 7.38 2.10
C ARG A 50 11.03 7.82 2.87
N ASP A 51 10.89 8.03 4.18
CA ASP A 51 12.00 8.44 5.05
C ASP A 51 12.82 7.22 5.52
N GLU A 52 12.34 6.00 5.24
CA GLU A 52 12.98 4.73 5.54
C GLU A 52 13.88 4.28 4.36
N PRO A 53 14.82 3.32 4.57
CA PRO A 53 15.75 2.87 3.52
C PRO A 53 15.11 1.97 2.45
N PHE A 54 13.81 2.11 2.19
CA PHE A 54 13.12 1.40 1.11
C PHE A 54 13.30 2.12 -0.23
N THR A 55 13.61 1.36 -1.28
CA THR A 55 13.64 1.86 -2.66
C THR A 55 12.37 1.53 -3.42
N GLU A 56 11.73 0.41 -3.08
CA GLU A 56 10.50 -0.11 -3.65
C GLU A 56 9.63 -0.69 -2.54
N LEU A 57 8.32 -0.53 -2.66
CA LEU A 57 7.32 -1.30 -1.91
C LEU A 57 6.65 -2.30 -2.84
N CYS A 58 6.29 -3.45 -2.31
CA CYS A 58 5.53 -4.44 -3.06
C CYS A 58 4.35 -4.96 -2.24
N ALA A 59 3.38 -5.57 -2.92
CA ALA A 59 2.24 -6.21 -2.29
C ALA A 59 1.75 -7.39 -3.13
N SER A 60 1.38 -8.47 -2.45
CA SER A 60 0.79 -9.66 -3.05
C SER A 60 -0.70 -9.71 -2.74
N VAL A 61 -1.53 -9.57 -3.77
CA VAL A 61 -2.99 -9.58 -3.65
C VAL A 61 -3.54 -10.86 -4.25
N GLY A 62 -4.50 -11.52 -3.58
CA GLY A 62 -5.17 -12.71 -4.12
C GLY A 62 -5.75 -12.43 -5.50
N ALA A 63 -5.65 -13.39 -6.42
CA ALA A 63 -6.06 -13.17 -7.82
C ALA A 63 -7.56 -12.83 -7.98
N ASP A 64 -8.38 -13.21 -7.00
CA ASP A 64 -9.82 -12.98 -6.89
C ASP A 64 -10.19 -11.73 -6.06
N ASP A 65 -9.23 -11.09 -5.38
CA ASP A 65 -9.49 -9.92 -4.53
C ASP A 65 -9.40 -8.60 -5.31
N ALA A 66 -10.40 -8.37 -6.16
CA ALA A 66 -10.50 -7.15 -6.96
C ALA A 66 -10.62 -5.87 -6.11
N ARG A 67 -11.09 -5.97 -4.86
CA ARG A 67 -11.23 -4.81 -3.96
C ARG A 67 -9.87 -4.38 -3.43
N ALA A 68 -9.05 -5.33 -2.98
CA ALA A 68 -7.68 -5.05 -2.56
C ALA A 68 -6.83 -4.55 -3.74
N ALA A 69 -6.94 -5.17 -4.92
CA ALA A 69 -6.23 -4.74 -6.12
C ALA A 69 -6.50 -3.25 -6.43
N ARG A 70 -7.79 -2.86 -6.50
CA ARG A 70 -8.18 -1.45 -6.70
C ARG A 70 -7.67 -0.52 -5.60
N ALA A 71 -7.56 -0.99 -4.36
CA ALA A 71 -7.04 -0.17 -3.26
C ALA A 71 -5.55 0.11 -3.44
N PHE A 72 -4.74 -0.89 -3.84
CA PHE A 72 -3.32 -0.72 -4.13
C PHE A 72 -3.09 0.15 -5.37
N GLU A 73 -3.87 -0.03 -6.44
CA GLU A 73 -3.83 0.84 -7.63
C GLU A 73 -4.13 2.30 -7.27
N LYS A 74 -5.19 2.56 -6.50
CA LYS A 74 -5.51 3.92 -6.02
C LYS A 74 -4.43 4.48 -5.09
N ALA A 75 -3.75 3.62 -4.35
CA ALA A 75 -2.59 3.98 -3.55
C ALA A 75 -1.32 4.15 -4.39
N GLY A 76 -1.40 4.07 -5.73
CA GLY A 76 -0.32 4.35 -6.69
C GLY A 76 0.69 3.21 -6.86
N PHE A 77 0.30 1.98 -6.53
CA PHE A 77 1.04 0.79 -6.96
C PHE A 77 0.65 0.42 -8.40
N ALA A 78 1.60 -0.06 -9.18
CA ALA A 78 1.37 -0.63 -10.49
C ALA A 78 1.32 -2.17 -10.41
N PRO A 79 0.47 -2.85 -11.21
CA PRO A 79 0.50 -4.30 -11.32
C PRO A 79 1.81 -4.75 -11.98
N ALA A 80 2.51 -5.70 -11.35
CA ALA A 80 3.79 -6.25 -11.81
C ALA A 80 3.68 -7.68 -12.37
N GLY A 81 2.45 -8.24 -12.41
CA GLY A 81 2.17 -9.55 -13.00
C GLY A 81 1.66 -10.60 -12.00
N PRO A 82 1.32 -11.81 -12.50
CA PRO A 82 0.89 -12.91 -11.65
C PRO A 82 2.04 -13.44 -10.79
N CYS A 83 1.74 -13.89 -9.57
CA CYS A 83 2.68 -14.53 -8.66
C CYS A 83 1.96 -15.62 -7.85
N ARG A 84 2.72 -16.31 -6.97
CA ARG A 84 2.16 -17.15 -5.91
C ARG A 84 2.55 -16.59 -4.57
N PHE A 85 1.57 -16.32 -3.72
CA PHE A 85 1.80 -15.90 -2.35
C PHE A 85 1.24 -16.96 -1.40
N ARG A 86 2.12 -17.53 -0.55
CA ARG A 86 1.78 -18.64 0.36
C ARG A 86 1.06 -19.80 -0.37
N GLY A 87 1.54 -20.13 -1.57
CA GLY A 87 1.01 -21.21 -2.41
C GLY A 87 -0.26 -20.87 -3.21
N ARG A 88 -0.90 -19.72 -2.98
CA ARG A 88 -2.14 -19.30 -3.67
C ARG A 88 -1.85 -18.44 -4.90
N PRO A 89 -2.65 -18.54 -5.97
CA PRO A 89 -2.59 -17.60 -7.09
C PRO A 89 -2.79 -16.17 -6.62
N SER A 90 -1.91 -15.27 -7.02
CA SER A 90 -1.90 -13.87 -6.59
C SER A 90 -1.40 -12.96 -7.72
N ARG A 91 -1.51 -11.66 -7.52
CA ARG A 91 -0.96 -10.62 -8.38
C ARG A 91 -0.03 -9.76 -7.55
N ARG A 92 1.18 -9.55 -8.07
CA ARG A 92 2.18 -8.66 -7.48
C ARG A 92 1.85 -7.23 -7.89
N PHE A 93 1.94 -6.32 -6.95
CA PHE A 93 1.87 -4.88 -7.14
C PHE A 93 3.17 -4.27 -6.63
N THR A 94 3.69 -3.26 -7.32
CA THR A 94 4.96 -2.59 -6.96
C THR A 94 4.79 -1.08 -6.99
N ARG A 95 5.56 -0.39 -6.15
CA ARG A 95 5.63 1.07 -6.12
C ARG A 95 7.04 1.49 -5.78
N ASN A 96 7.70 2.17 -6.70
CA ASN A 96 8.98 2.82 -6.42
C ASN A 96 8.79 3.98 -5.43
N LEU A 97 9.68 4.05 -4.44
CA LEU A 97 9.72 5.13 -3.46
C LEU A 97 10.80 6.16 -3.77
N ARG A 98 11.88 5.72 -4.44
CA ARG A 98 12.95 6.60 -4.92
C ARG A 98 12.84 6.73 -6.43
N GLY A 99 12.74 7.98 -6.90
CA GLY A 99 12.60 8.31 -8.31
C GLY A 99 11.25 8.94 -8.66
N ASP A 100 11.02 10.16 -8.19
CA ASP A 100 10.74 11.17 -9.22
C ASP A 100 12.12 11.44 -9.82
N CYS A 101 12.49 10.70 -10.87
CA CYS A 101 13.54 11.20 -11.74
C CYS A 101 13.00 12.55 -12.21
N THR A 102 13.46 13.65 -11.62
CA THR A 102 13.38 14.93 -12.30
C THR A 102 14.11 14.67 -13.61
N PRO A 103 13.44 14.75 -14.77
CA PRO A 103 14.18 14.74 -16.01
C PRO A 103 14.92 16.07 -16.00
N TYR A 104 16.13 16.07 -15.46
CA TYR A 104 17.09 17.10 -15.80
C TYR A 104 17.35 16.89 -17.29
N ASN A 105 16.51 17.51 -18.12
CA ASN A 105 16.79 17.77 -19.53
C ASN A 105 17.98 18.73 -19.55
N VAL A 106 19.18 18.24 -19.23
CA VAL A 106 20.42 18.90 -19.58
C VAL A 106 20.66 18.56 -21.04
N TRP A 107 20.19 19.46 -21.90
CA TRP A 107 20.77 19.61 -23.22
C TRP A 107 22.17 20.17 -23.01
N ILE A 108 23.20 19.36 -23.27
CA ILE A 108 24.58 19.80 -23.50
C ILE A 108 24.90 19.53 -24.96
#